data_AF-A0A7Z0LPN7-F1
#
_entry.id   AF-A0A7Z0LPN7-F1
#
_cell.length_a   1.000
_cell.length_b   1.000
_cell.length_c   1.000
_cell.angle_alpha   90.00
_cell.angle_beta   90.00
_cell.angle_gamma   90.00
#
_symmetry.space_group_name_H-M   'P 1'
#
loop_
_entity.id
_entity.type
_entity.pdbx_description
1 polymer ?
#
loop_
_entity_poly.entity_id
_entity_poly.type
_entity_poly.pdbx_seq_one_letter_code
_entity_poly.pdbx_strand_id
1 'polypeptide(L)'
;MRLVSFNINGIRARLHQLQALIDTQQPDVIGLQETKVQNSEFPIADVEAMGYHVFYHGQKGHYGVALLCRQAPQEVFYGFPDDDEDAQCRMIGVRLVAEDGEAVTVWNGYFPQGENVTHPTKFPNKERFYGQLARLLNERYRPDERLAIMGDFNISPEDQDIGIGEANRKRWLREGKTSFQPIERKWLEGIKAWGLTDSYRISYPQSDDRFSWFDYRSKGFNQEPKRGLRIDYILVTKALAEQATGAGIDYDLRGMERPSDHAPTWSDFALTLKP
;
A
#
# COMPACT_ATOMS: atom_id res chain seq x y z
N MET A 1 -4.86 -6.55 16.09
CA MET A 1 -3.84 -5.88 15.29
C MET A 1 -4.51 -5.29 14.07
N ARG A 2 -4.40 -3.99 13.85
CA ARG A 2 -4.91 -3.29 12.66
C ARG A 2 -3.75 -2.76 11.82
N LEU A 3 -3.74 -3.13 10.55
CA LEU A 3 -2.82 -2.59 9.54
C LEU A 3 -3.59 -1.60 8.67
N VAL A 4 -2.99 -0.44 8.39
CA VAL A 4 -3.53 0.56 7.46
C VAL A 4 -2.48 0.93 6.42
N SER A 5 -2.86 0.97 5.15
CA SER A 5 -2.06 1.49 4.05
C SER A 5 -2.71 2.73 3.47
N PHE A 6 -1.94 3.80 3.31
CA PHE A 6 -2.44 5.06 2.78
C PHE A 6 -1.40 5.81 1.94
N ASN A 7 -1.66 5.90 0.64
CA ASN A 7 -0.96 6.85 -0.20
C ASN A 7 -1.45 8.26 0.15
N ILE A 8 -0.64 8.99 0.92
CA ILE A 8 -1.00 10.29 1.49
C ILE A 8 -0.76 11.44 0.51
N ASN A 9 -0.10 11.16 -0.63
CA ASN A 9 0.19 12.10 -1.71
C ASN A 9 0.88 13.40 -1.21
N GLY A 10 1.70 13.31 -0.17
CA GLY A 10 2.41 14.43 0.46
C GLY A 10 2.01 14.60 1.92
N ILE A 11 2.87 14.13 2.83
CA ILE A 11 2.57 14.08 4.28
C ILE A 11 2.36 15.47 4.89
N ARG A 12 3.23 16.43 4.57
CA ARG A 12 3.18 17.79 5.15
C ARG A 12 1.87 18.53 4.86
N ALA A 13 1.24 18.23 3.73
CA ALA A 13 -0.02 18.85 3.36
C ALA A 13 -1.24 18.17 4.01
N ARG A 14 -1.09 16.93 4.49
CA ARG A 14 -2.17 15.99 4.86
C ARG A 14 -2.05 15.46 6.28
N LEU A 15 -1.32 16.15 7.15
CA LEU A 15 -1.26 15.81 8.59
C LEU A 15 -2.66 15.74 9.21
N HIS A 16 -3.62 16.54 8.75
CA HIS A 16 -5.00 16.49 9.20
C HIS A 16 -5.72 15.18 8.85
N GLN A 17 -5.45 14.59 7.68
CA GLN A 17 -6.01 13.27 7.32
C GLN A 17 -5.34 12.15 8.12
N LEU A 18 -4.03 12.26 8.36
CA LEU A 18 -3.32 11.29 9.19
C LEU A 18 -3.84 11.31 10.63
N GLN A 19 -4.04 12.50 11.21
CA GLN A 19 -4.63 12.63 12.55
C GLN A 19 -6.04 12.04 12.59
N ALA A 20 -6.90 12.39 11.62
CA ALA A 20 -8.27 11.87 11.57
C ALA A 20 -8.29 10.34 11.44
N LEU A 21 -7.38 9.76 10.66
CA LEU A 21 -7.22 8.31 10.52
C LEU A 21 -6.84 7.66 11.85
N ILE A 22 -5.90 8.25 12.57
CA ILE A 22 -5.48 7.77 13.90
C ILE A 22 -6.66 7.85 14.87
N ASP A 23 -7.34 8.99 14.93
CA ASP A 23 -8.46 9.21 15.86
C ASP A 23 -9.62 8.23 15.64
N THR A 24 -9.95 7.91 14.37
CA THR A 24 -11.08 7.04 14.04
C THR A 24 -10.74 5.56 14.06
N GLN A 25 -9.53 5.18 13.63
CA GLN A 25 -9.18 3.77 13.41
C GLN A 25 -8.20 3.21 14.44
N GLN A 26 -7.44 4.05 15.14
CA GLN A 26 -6.42 3.67 16.12
C GLN A 26 -5.50 2.51 15.66
N PRO A 27 -4.86 2.57 14.47
CA PRO A 27 -4.15 1.41 13.91
C PRO A 27 -2.91 1.03 14.71
N ASP A 28 -2.51 -0.24 14.66
CA ASP A 28 -1.24 -0.68 15.24
C ASP A 28 -0.05 -0.31 14.34
N VAL A 29 -0.26 -0.39 13.02
CA VAL A 29 0.74 -0.05 12.01
C VAL A 29 0.09 0.74 10.88
N ILE A 30 0.69 1.86 10.49
CA ILE A 30 0.29 2.67 9.33
C ILE A 30 1.45 2.74 8.33
N GLY A 31 1.22 2.24 7.11
CA GLY A 31 2.10 2.45 5.97
C GLY A 31 1.67 3.67 5.18
N LEU A 32 2.56 4.64 5.02
CA LEU A 32 2.35 5.79 4.16
C LEU A 32 3.16 5.66 2.88
N GLN A 33 2.54 5.98 1.74
CA GLN A 33 3.17 6.08 0.43
C GLN A 33 3.08 7.51 -0.11
N GLU A 34 3.96 7.85 -1.05
CA GLU A 34 4.12 9.21 -1.58
C GLU A 34 4.21 10.27 -0.48
N THR A 35 5.11 10.11 0.50
CA THR A 35 5.31 11.15 1.52
C THR A 35 5.83 12.46 0.92
N LYS A 36 6.50 12.41 -0.26
CA LYS A 36 7.01 13.55 -1.04
C LYS A 36 7.92 14.48 -0.23
N VAL A 37 8.70 13.90 0.66
CA VAL A 37 9.60 14.64 1.55
C VAL A 37 10.91 13.88 1.69
N GLN A 38 12.02 14.62 1.68
CA GLN A 38 13.33 14.06 1.99
C GLN A 38 13.47 13.83 3.50
N ASN A 39 14.33 12.91 3.92
CA ASN A 39 14.48 12.54 5.32
C ASN A 39 14.68 13.73 6.27
N SER A 40 15.50 14.72 5.91
CA SER A 40 15.77 15.89 6.75
C SER A 40 14.59 16.86 6.92
N GLU A 41 13.54 16.71 6.12
CA GLU A 41 12.32 17.53 6.18
C GLU A 41 11.09 16.75 6.66
N PHE A 42 11.26 15.48 7.05
CA PHE A 42 10.15 14.65 7.52
C PHE A 42 9.57 15.24 8.82
N PRO A 43 8.24 15.34 8.98
CA PRO A 43 7.60 15.96 10.15
C PRO A 43 7.59 15.01 11.36
N ILE A 44 8.77 14.68 11.90
CA ILE A 44 8.95 13.70 12.98
C ILE A 44 8.14 14.11 14.21
N ALA A 45 8.31 15.36 14.67
CA ALA A 45 7.67 15.85 15.89
C ALA A 45 6.14 15.82 15.80
N ASP A 46 5.56 16.15 14.64
CA ASP A 46 4.12 16.07 14.42
C ASP A 46 3.62 14.63 14.57
N VAL A 47 4.34 13.65 13.98
CA VAL A 47 3.94 12.24 14.01
C VAL A 47 4.15 11.62 15.39
N GLU A 48 5.27 11.92 16.06
CA GLU A 48 5.54 11.43 17.42
C GLU A 48 4.51 11.98 18.42
N ALA A 49 4.05 13.22 18.24
CA ALA A 49 2.97 13.80 19.03
C ALA A 49 1.62 13.06 18.85
N MET A 50 1.45 12.29 17.76
CA MET A 50 0.28 11.42 17.55
C MET A 50 0.41 10.06 18.26
N GLY A 51 1.52 9.80 18.93
CA GLY A 51 1.73 8.58 19.73
C GLY A 51 2.27 7.38 18.95
N TYR A 52 2.99 7.61 17.84
CA TYR A 52 3.59 6.54 17.03
C TYR A 52 5.10 6.69 16.95
N HIS A 53 5.80 5.56 16.97
CA HIS A 53 7.17 5.47 16.46
C HIS A 53 7.15 5.60 14.94
N VAL A 54 7.99 6.45 14.36
CA VAL A 54 8.00 6.70 12.92
C VAL A 54 9.34 6.33 12.29
N PHE A 55 9.24 5.58 11.20
CA PHE A 55 10.37 5.19 10.35
C PHE A 55 10.05 5.63 8.92
N TYR A 56 11.00 6.23 8.24
CA TYR A 56 10.76 6.84 6.95
C TYR A 56 11.96 6.73 6.03
N HIS A 57 11.67 6.63 4.75
CA HIS A 57 12.66 6.56 3.69
C HIS A 57 12.19 7.43 2.55
N GLY A 58 12.83 8.59 2.36
CA GLY A 58 12.39 9.59 1.41
C GLY A 58 13.54 10.37 0.78
N GLN A 59 13.25 10.91 -0.39
CA GLN A 59 14.14 11.74 -1.18
C GLN A 59 13.43 13.03 -1.61
N LYS A 60 14.19 13.98 -2.16
CA LYS A 60 13.66 15.30 -2.51
C LYS A 60 12.54 15.20 -3.56
N GLY A 61 11.36 15.75 -3.23
CA GLY A 61 10.27 16.07 -4.17
C GLY A 61 9.46 14.90 -4.74
N HIS A 62 9.92 13.65 -4.63
CA HIS A 62 9.27 12.48 -5.22
C HIS A 62 9.30 11.28 -4.26
N TYR A 63 8.38 10.33 -4.49
CA TYR A 63 8.29 9.05 -3.80
C TYR A 63 8.14 9.21 -2.28
N GLY A 64 8.86 8.39 -1.51
CA GLY A 64 8.89 8.43 -0.08
C GLY A 64 7.85 7.51 0.54
N VAL A 65 8.31 6.71 1.49
CA VAL A 65 7.49 5.78 2.28
C VAL A 65 7.76 5.98 3.77
N ALA A 66 6.77 5.68 4.60
CA ALA A 66 6.93 5.66 6.05
C ALA A 66 6.14 4.52 6.69
N LEU A 67 6.62 4.02 7.81
CA LEU A 67 5.91 3.10 8.70
C LEU A 67 5.79 3.78 10.07
N LEU A 68 4.56 3.91 10.55
CA LEU A 68 4.23 4.37 11.88
C LEU A 68 3.77 3.16 12.69
N CYS A 69 4.39 2.91 13.83
CA CYS A 69 4.11 1.75 14.67
C CYS A 69 3.81 2.18 16.11
N ARG A 70 2.79 1.57 16.73
CA ARG A 70 2.57 1.73 18.19
C ARG A 70 3.64 1.02 18.99
N GLN A 71 3.92 -0.23 18.62
CA GLN A 71 5.03 -1.01 19.17
C GLN A 71 6.35 -0.53 18.54
N ALA A 72 7.40 -0.39 19.35
CA ALA A 72 8.76 -0.24 18.83
C ALA A 72 9.20 -1.55 18.12
N PRO A 73 9.55 -1.52 16.83
CA PRO A 73 9.93 -2.72 16.09
C PRO A 73 11.28 -3.28 16.54
N GLN A 74 11.44 -4.60 16.43
CA GLN A 74 12.73 -5.27 16.64
C GLN A 74 13.76 -4.96 15.55
N GLU A 75 13.28 -4.74 14.33
CA GLU A 75 14.11 -4.48 13.17
C GLU A 75 13.34 -3.58 12.18
N VAL A 76 14.09 -2.72 11.48
CA VAL A 76 13.57 -1.84 10.43
C VAL A 76 14.41 -2.03 9.18
N PHE A 77 13.75 -2.20 8.04
CA PHE A 77 14.36 -2.42 6.74
C PHE A 77 14.09 -1.21 5.84
N TYR A 78 15.11 -0.73 5.13
CA TYR A 78 15.01 0.42 4.22
C TYR A 78 15.40 -0.03 2.82
N GLY A 79 14.47 0.07 1.86
CA GLY A 79 14.67 -0.42 0.50
C GLY A 79 14.65 -1.95 0.40
N PHE A 80 14.91 -2.45 -0.81
CA PHE A 80 15.21 -3.86 -1.04
C PHE A 80 16.68 -4.18 -0.75
N PRO A 81 17.01 -5.44 -0.38
CA PRO A 81 18.40 -5.83 -0.16
C PRO A 81 19.34 -5.71 -1.37
N ASP A 82 18.80 -5.63 -2.60
CA ASP A 82 19.54 -5.42 -3.85
C ASP A 82 19.33 -4.02 -4.45
N ASP A 83 18.86 -3.06 -3.66
CA ASP A 83 18.74 -1.69 -4.16
C ASP A 83 20.13 -1.08 -4.42
N ASP A 84 20.24 -0.43 -5.58
CA ASP A 84 21.39 0.40 -5.94
C ASP A 84 21.43 1.69 -5.07
N GLU A 85 22.58 2.38 -5.01
CA GLU A 85 22.72 3.63 -4.23
C GLU A 85 21.73 4.73 -4.64
N ASP A 86 21.29 4.73 -5.91
CA ASP A 86 20.34 5.69 -6.48
C ASP A 86 18.90 5.14 -6.56
N ALA A 87 18.63 4.00 -5.92
CA ALA A 87 17.31 3.41 -5.88
C ALA A 87 16.27 4.39 -5.32
N GLN A 88 15.07 4.33 -5.89
CA GLN A 88 13.97 5.20 -5.52
C GLN A 88 13.43 4.79 -4.15
N CYS A 89 13.30 5.74 -3.21
CA CYS A 89 12.80 5.48 -1.88
C CYS A 89 11.32 5.04 -1.89
N ARG A 90 11.10 3.73 -2.03
CA ARG A 90 9.79 3.13 -2.33
C ARG A 90 9.41 1.93 -1.47
N MET A 91 10.34 1.40 -0.68
CA MET A 91 10.09 0.21 0.13
C MET A 91 10.65 0.43 1.54
N ILE A 92 9.88 0.03 2.55
CA ILE A 92 10.28 0.05 3.95
C ILE A 92 9.59 -1.10 4.67
N GLY A 93 10.26 -1.74 5.62
CA GLY A 93 9.70 -2.85 6.37
C GLY A 93 10.00 -2.74 7.85
N VAL A 94 9.20 -3.44 8.66
CA VAL A 94 9.42 -3.60 10.11
C VAL A 94 9.21 -5.05 10.51
N ARG A 95 9.96 -5.49 11.52
CA ARG A 95 9.68 -6.73 12.25
C ARG A 95 9.16 -6.39 13.64
N LEU A 96 7.94 -6.85 13.92
CA LEU A 96 7.20 -6.68 15.17
C LEU A 96 7.09 -8.04 15.88
N VAL A 97 6.55 -8.03 17.10
CA VAL A 97 6.40 -9.26 17.90
C VAL A 97 5.00 -9.32 18.46
N ALA A 98 4.29 -10.41 18.22
CA ALA A 98 3.00 -10.66 18.83
C ALA A 98 3.14 -11.10 20.30
N GLU A 99 2.05 -11.03 21.07
CA GLU A 99 2.04 -11.42 22.49
C GLU A 99 2.45 -12.89 22.71
N ASP A 100 2.16 -13.77 21.74
CA ASP A 100 2.58 -15.17 21.74
C ASP A 100 4.08 -15.38 21.47
N GLY A 101 4.82 -14.29 21.21
CA GLY A 101 6.27 -14.30 21.00
C GLY A 101 6.71 -14.50 19.56
N GLU A 102 5.79 -14.78 18.64
CA GLU A 102 6.09 -14.98 17.22
C GLU A 102 6.28 -13.63 16.51
N ALA A 103 7.16 -13.61 15.51
CA ALA A 103 7.44 -12.42 14.73
C ALA A 103 6.30 -12.12 13.74
N VAL A 104 6.04 -10.83 13.52
CA VAL A 104 5.16 -10.35 12.45
C VAL A 104 5.96 -9.37 11.60
N THR A 105 6.15 -9.67 10.32
CA THR A 105 6.85 -8.77 9.40
C THR A 105 5.84 -8.00 8.56
N VAL A 106 6.00 -6.68 8.48
CA VAL A 106 5.15 -5.82 7.66
C VAL A 106 6.03 -5.01 6.72
N TRP A 107 5.75 -5.10 5.43
CA TRP A 107 6.34 -4.28 4.39
C TRP A 107 5.35 -3.27 3.85
N ASN A 108 5.84 -2.06 3.61
CA ASN A 108 5.11 -0.96 2.99
C ASN A 108 5.81 -0.54 1.69
N GLY A 109 5.09 -0.63 0.57
CA GLY A 109 5.61 -0.32 -0.77
C GLY A 109 4.84 0.76 -1.51
N TYR A 110 5.57 1.65 -2.18
CA TYR A 110 5.06 2.54 -3.22
C TYR A 110 5.53 2.04 -4.59
N PHE A 111 4.74 1.17 -5.21
CA PHE A 111 5.12 0.50 -6.45
C PHE A 111 5.11 1.50 -7.61
N PRO A 112 6.04 1.41 -8.58
CA PRO A 112 6.05 2.32 -9.72
C PRO A 112 4.75 2.26 -10.53
N GLN A 113 4.21 3.43 -10.89
CA GLN A 113 2.97 3.50 -11.68
C GLN A 113 3.13 2.98 -13.12
N GLY A 114 4.32 3.16 -13.71
CA GLY A 114 4.72 2.61 -15.01
C GLY A 114 4.34 3.43 -16.25
N GLU A 115 3.43 4.39 -16.12
CA GLU A 115 2.84 5.29 -17.13
C GLU A 115 2.16 4.59 -18.31
N ASN A 116 2.94 3.91 -19.13
CA ASN A 116 2.50 3.21 -20.33
C ASN A 116 3.43 2.01 -20.58
N VAL A 117 2.92 0.89 -21.09
CA VAL A 117 3.72 -0.31 -21.40
C VAL A 117 4.88 -0.06 -22.36
N THR A 118 4.80 1.01 -23.16
CA THR A 118 5.84 1.44 -24.11
C THR A 118 6.81 2.47 -23.54
N HIS A 119 6.61 2.95 -22.31
CA HIS A 119 7.46 3.97 -21.72
C HIS A 119 8.87 3.41 -21.46
N PRO A 120 9.95 4.03 -21.98
CA PRO A 120 11.28 3.41 -22.05
C PRO A 120 11.96 3.20 -20.69
N THR A 121 11.58 3.96 -19.65
CA THR A 121 12.19 3.85 -18.31
C THR A 121 11.19 3.45 -17.21
N LYS A 122 10.04 4.13 -17.11
CA LYS A 122 9.05 3.88 -16.04
C LYS A 122 8.47 2.46 -16.04
N PHE A 123 8.19 1.88 -17.21
CA PHE A 123 7.62 0.54 -17.27
C PHE A 123 8.65 -0.56 -16.95
N PRO A 124 9.88 -0.53 -17.50
CA PRO A 124 10.96 -1.40 -17.03
C PRO A 124 11.24 -1.27 -15.52
N ASN A 125 11.16 -0.06 -14.96
CA ASN A 125 11.31 0.14 -13.52
C ASN A 125 10.20 -0.53 -12.72
N LYS A 126 8.95 -0.52 -13.23
CA LYS A 126 7.83 -1.25 -12.61
C LYS A 126 8.08 -2.75 -12.63
N GLU A 127 8.47 -3.30 -13.77
CA GLU A 127 8.83 -4.72 -13.91
C GLU A 127 9.94 -5.12 -12.94
N ARG A 128 11.04 -4.35 -12.90
CA ARG A 128 12.16 -4.57 -11.98
C ARG A 128 11.70 -4.61 -10.52
N PHE A 129 10.86 -3.65 -10.12
CA PHE A 129 10.38 -3.55 -8.73
C PHE A 129 9.56 -4.77 -8.30
N TYR A 130 8.68 -5.29 -9.17
CA TYR A 130 7.96 -6.55 -8.91
C TYR A 130 8.92 -7.75 -8.86
N GLY A 131 9.95 -7.77 -9.70
CA GLY A 131 11.02 -8.77 -9.65
C GLY A 131 11.80 -8.75 -8.33
N GLN A 132 12.17 -7.56 -7.84
CA GLN A 132 12.84 -7.39 -6.55
C GLN A 132 11.98 -7.89 -5.40
N LEU A 133 10.67 -7.59 -5.41
CA LEU A 133 9.75 -8.13 -4.41
C LEU A 133 9.67 -9.66 -4.44
N ALA A 134 9.53 -10.25 -5.61
CA ALA A 134 9.53 -11.71 -5.76
C ALA A 134 10.83 -12.32 -5.23
N ARG A 135 11.98 -11.69 -5.53
CA ARG A 135 13.28 -12.13 -5.05
C ARG A 135 13.42 -12.02 -3.53
N LEU A 136 13.00 -10.89 -2.95
CA LEU A 136 12.93 -10.70 -1.50
C LEU A 136 12.13 -11.82 -0.83
N LEU A 137 10.93 -12.12 -1.35
CA LEU A 137 10.06 -13.16 -0.81
C LEU A 137 10.74 -14.53 -0.83
N ASN A 138 11.31 -14.92 -1.97
CA ASN A 138 11.94 -16.23 -2.14
C ASN A 138 13.24 -16.40 -1.35
N GLU A 139 14.01 -15.32 -1.13
CA GLU A 139 15.31 -15.40 -0.46
C GLU A 139 15.23 -15.20 1.06
N ARG A 140 14.22 -14.47 1.56
CA ARG A 140 14.21 -14.00 2.96
C ARG A 140 13.03 -14.49 3.80
N TYR A 141 11.99 -15.04 3.19
CA TYR A 141 10.77 -15.41 3.89
C TYR A 141 10.29 -16.79 3.49
N ARG A 142 9.40 -17.34 4.31
CA ARG A 142 8.60 -18.51 3.97
C ARG A 142 7.11 -18.21 4.00
N PRO A 143 6.28 -18.89 3.17
CA PRO A 143 4.84 -18.64 3.12
C PRO A 143 4.05 -18.94 4.40
N ASP A 144 4.63 -19.69 5.34
CA ASP A 144 4.04 -20.02 6.65
C ASP A 144 4.31 -18.97 7.74
N GLU A 145 5.20 -17.99 7.48
CA GLU A 145 5.48 -16.89 8.40
C GLU A 145 4.33 -15.87 8.45
N ARG A 146 4.23 -15.07 9.53
CA ARG A 146 3.29 -13.94 9.60
C ARG A 146 3.87 -12.73 8.87
N LEU A 147 3.49 -12.58 7.60
CA LEU A 147 4.02 -11.55 6.71
C LEU A 147 2.89 -10.81 6.01
N ALA A 148 2.93 -9.49 6.07
CA ALA A 148 2.06 -8.59 5.32
C ALA A 148 2.89 -7.70 4.39
N ILE A 149 2.39 -7.51 3.17
CA ILE A 149 2.91 -6.54 2.20
C ILE A 149 1.75 -5.64 1.83
N MET A 150 1.83 -4.38 2.25
CA MET A 150 0.83 -3.37 1.97
C MET A 150 1.40 -2.23 1.15
N GLY A 151 0.53 -1.47 0.50
CA GLY A 151 0.98 -0.32 -0.24
C GLY A 151 0.04 0.12 -1.35
N ASP A 152 0.53 1.07 -2.14
CA ASP A 152 0.00 1.40 -3.46
C ASP A 152 0.75 0.55 -4.49
N PHE A 153 0.11 -0.50 -4.96
CA PHE A 153 0.66 -1.43 -5.93
C PHE A 153 0.57 -0.91 -7.36
N ASN A 154 -0.22 0.14 -7.62
CA ASN A 154 -0.46 0.65 -8.97
C ASN A 154 -0.94 -0.43 -9.97
N ILE A 155 -1.53 -1.52 -9.49
CA ILE A 155 -2.13 -2.59 -10.31
C ILE A 155 -3.48 -2.97 -9.72
N SER A 156 -4.53 -2.93 -10.55
CA SER A 156 -5.86 -3.45 -10.29
C SER A 156 -5.89 -4.95 -10.60
N PRO A 157 -6.00 -5.82 -9.57
CA PRO A 157 -5.84 -7.27 -9.73
C PRO A 157 -6.82 -7.89 -10.72
N GLU A 158 -8.09 -7.54 -10.61
CA GLU A 158 -9.20 -8.13 -11.35
C GLU A 158 -10.09 -7.06 -11.98
N ASP A 159 -11.02 -7.46 -12.85
CA ASP A 159 -11.91 -6.49 -13.51
C ASP A 159 -12.90 -5.84 -12.54
N GLN A 160 -13.26 -6.52 -11.45
CA GLN A 160 -14.04 -5.95 -10.33
C GLN A 160 -13.30 -4.82 -9.59
N ASP A 161 -11.99 -4.67 -9.80
CA ASP A 161 -11.19 -3.59 -9.24
C ASP A 161 -11.21 -2.31 -10.13
N ILE A 162 -11.99 -2.31 -11.21
CA ILE A 162 -11.99 -1.26 -12.25
C ILE A 162 -13.36 -0.55 -12.34
N GLY A 163 -13.49 0.59 -11.67
CA GLY A 163 -14.69 1.43 -11.66
C GLY A 163 -14.75 2.51 -12.75
N ILE A 164 -13.71 2.68 -13.57
CA ILE A 164 -13.64 3.78 -14.56
C ILE A 164 -14.59 3.63 -15.77
N GLY A 165 -15.34 2.53 -15.84
CA GLY A 165 -16.32 2.23 -16.88
C GLY A 165 -15.72 1.54 -18.11
N GLU A 166 -16.54 0.72 -18.75
CA GLU A 166 -16.07 -0.23 -19.76
C GLU A 166 -15.40 0.42 -20.98
N ALA A 167 -15.92 1.57 -21.43
CA ALA A 167 -15.31 2.32 -22.52
C ALA A 167 -13.89 2.80 -22.19
N ASN A 168 -13.67 3.29 -20.96
CA ASN A 168 -12.35 3.72 -20.51
C ASN A 168 -11.42 2.52 -20.26
N ARG A 169 -11.92 1.43 -19.68
CA ARG A 169 -11.15 0.18 -19.50
C ARG A 169 -10.61 -0.34 -20.84
N LYS A 170 -11.48 -0.49 -21.85
CA LYS A 170 -11.08 -0.90 -23.22
C LYS A 170 -10.07 0.08 -23.84
N ARG A 171 -10.26 1.39 -23.63
CA ARG A 171 -9.35 2.41 -24.13
C ARG A 171 -7.96 2.25 -23.51
N TRP A 172 -7.86 2.12 -22.19
CA TRP A 172 -6.58 1.99 -21.49
C TRP A 172 -5.84 0.72 -21.91
N LEU A 173 -6.55 -0.40 -22.06
CA LEU A 173 -5.98 -1.65 -22.59
C LEU A 173 -5.40 -1.44 -23.99
N ARG A 174 -6.18 -0.88 -24.91
CA ARG A 174 -5.74 -0.63 -26.29
C ARG A 174 -4.56 0.34 -26.38
N GLU A 175 -4.54 1.38 -25.55
CA GLU A 175 -3.49 2.42 -25.55
C GLU A 175 -2.26 2.00 -24.72
N GLY A 176 -2.29 0.85 -24.05
CA GLY A 176 -1.19 0.39 -23.20
C GLY A 176 -1.02 1.20 -21.92
N LYS A 177 -2.05 1.92 -21.46
CA LYS A 177 -1.99 2.67 -20.20
C LYS A 177 -1.93 1.71 -19.02
N THR A 178 -0.97 1.92 -18.13
CA THR A 178 -0.72 1.01 -16.99
C THR A 178 -1.84 1.07 -15.96
N SER A 179 -2.02 -0.06 -15.26
CA SER A 179 -2.80 -0.31 -14.04
C SER A 179 -3.44 -1.70 -14.11
N PHE A 180 -3.71 -2.25 -15.28
CA PHE A 180 -4.40 -3.54 -15.44
C PHE A 180 -4.07 -4.21 -16.78
N GLN A 181 -2.89 -3.94 -17.32
CA GLN A 181 -2.41 -4.64 -18.50
C GLN A 181 -2.18 -6.12 -18.17
N PRO A 182 -2.38 -7.05 -19.11
CA PRO A 182 -2.21 -8.48 -18.85
C PRO A 182 -0.85 -8.85 -18.24
N ILE A 183 0.22 -8.18 -18.69
CA ILE A 183 1.57 -8.40 -18.18
C ILE A 183 1.73 -7.90 -16.73
N GLU A 184 1.08 -6.81 -16.35
CA GLU A 184 1.08 -6.28 -14.98
C GLU A 184 0.38 -7.26 -14.04
N ARG A 185 -0.81 -7.74 -14.44
CA ARG A 185 -1.55 -8.75 -13.67
C ARG A 185 -0.76 -10.05 -13.52
N LYS A 186 -0.01 -10.48 -14.55
CA LYS A 186 0.87 -11.65 -14.46
C LYS A 186 1.95 -11.49 -13.39
N TRP A 187 2.58 -10.32 -13.27
CA TRP A 187 3.57 -10.07 -12.22
C TRP A 187 2.95 -10.18 -10.83
N LEU A 188 1.79 -9.55 -10.65
CA LEU A 188 1.07 -9.58 -9.38
C LEU A 188 0.57 -11.00 -9.04
N GLU A 189 0.05 -11.74 -10.01
CA GLU A 189 -0.35 -13.14 -9.84
C GLU A 189 0.83 -14.00 -9.38
N GLY A 190 2.04 -13.77 -9.92
CA GLY A 190 3.26 -14.44 -9.46
C GLY A 190 3.57 -14.16 -7.98
N ILE A 191 3.42 -12.90 -7.53
CA ILE A 191 3.56 -12.52 -6.12
C ILE A 191 2.49 -13.20 -5.26
N LYS A 192 1.22 -13.20 -5.68
CA LYS A 192 0.13 -13.87 -4.94
C LYS A 192 0.35 -15.38 -4.86
N ALA A 193 0.78 -16.01 -5.95
CA ALA A 193 1.03 -17.45 -6.04
C ALA A 193 2.17 -17.94 -5.14
N TRP A 194 3.08 -17.05 -4.72
CA TRP A 194 4.11 -17.38 -3.73
C TRP A 194 3.51 -17.78 -2.37
N GLY A 195 2.30 -17.30 -2.05
CA GLY A 195 1.59 -17.64 -0.81
C GLY A 195 0.91 -16.44 -0.15
N LEU A 196 0.52 -15.43 -0.94
CA LEU A 196 -0.05 -14.19 -0.47
C LEU A 196 -1.50 -14.03 -0.95
N THR A 197 -2.37 -13.68 -0.02
CA THR A 197 -3.81 -13.47 -0.24
C THR A 197 -4.16 -12.01 0.01
N ASP A 198 -5.03 -11.45 -0.81
CA ASP A 198 -5.57 -10.11 -0.62
C ASP A 198 -6.61 -10.11 0.51
N SER A 199 -6.28 -9.47 1.64
CA SER A 199 -7.12 -9.50 2.84
C SER A 199 -8.50 -8.87 2.62
N TYR A 200 -8.61 -7.85 1.78
CA TYR A 200 -9.90 -7.24 1.44
C TYR A 200 -10.81 -8.24 0.73
N ARG A 201 -10.23 -9.09 -0.14
CA ARG A 201 -10.97 -10.11 -0.90
C ARG A 201 -11.37 -11.32 -0.05
N ILE A 202 -10.73 -11.55 1.10
CA ILE A 202 -11.20 -12.54 2.08
C ILE A 202 -12.58 -12.11 2.62
N SER A 203 -12.75 -10.84 2.98
CA SER A 203 -14.01 -10.30 3.51
C SER A 203 -15.03 -9.98 2.42
N TYR A 204 -14.58 -9.54 1.24
CA TYR A 204 -15.43 -9.06 0.15
C TYR A 204 -15.03 -9.68 -1.20
N PRO A 205 -15.25 -11.00 -1.39
CA PRO A 205 -14.77 -11.73 -2.56
C PRO A 205 -15.37 -11.28 -3.88
N GLN A 206 -16.56 -10.67 -3.85
CA GLN A 206 -17.33 -10.28 -5.05
C GLN A 206 -17.64 -8.77 -5.12
N SER A 207 -17.07 -7.95 -4.22
CA SER A 207 -17.34 -6.50 -4.27
C SER A 207 -16.67 -5.85 -5.46
N ASP A 208 -17.44 -5.14 -6.26
CA ASP A 208 -17.05 -4.40 -7.47
C ASP A 208 -17.34 -2.89 -7.37
N ASP A 209 -17.67 -2.41 -6.17
CA ASP A 209 -18.13 -1.04 -5.89
C ASP A 209 -17.22 -0.26 -4.91
N ARG A 210 -16.05 -0.83 -4.60
CA ARG A 210 -15.06 -0.26 -3.67
C ARG A 210 -13.68 -0.13 -4.33
N PHE A 211 -13.20 1.10 -4.42
CA PHE A 211 -11.97 1.49 -5.11
C PHE A 211 -11.09 2.31 -4.17
N SER A 212 -9.78 2.24 -4.33
CA SER A 212 -8.85 2.94 -3.44
C SER A 212 -8.30 4.23 -4.05
N TRP A 213 -8.38 4.42 -5.37
CA TRP A 213 -7.87 5.62 -6.05
C TRP A 213 -8.93 6.27 -6.95
N PHE A 214 -8.99 7.61 -6.92
CA PHE A 214 -9.93 8.43 -7.70
C PHE A 214 -9.24 9.67 -8.27
N ASP A 215 -9.11 9.74 -9.61
CA ASP A 215 -8.51 10.89 -10.30
C ASP A 215 -9.22 12.21 -9.95
N TYR A 216 -8.43 13.19 -9.51
CA TYR A 216 -8.93 14.51 -9.13
C TYR A 216 -9.61 15.26 -10.29
N ARG A 217 -9.06 15.18 -11.50
CA ARG A 217 -9.51 16.00 -12.66
C ARG A 217 -10.90 15.61 -13.13
N SER A 218 -11.15 14.31 -13.18
CA SER A 218 -12.45 13.73 -13.54
C SER A 218 -13.45 13.73 -12.38
N LYS A 219 -13.03 14.18 -11.18
CA LYS A 219 -13.83 14.16 -9.95
C LYS A 219 -14.43 12.77 -9.68
N GLY A 220 -13.64 11.71 -9.91
CA GLY A 220 -14.14 10.32 -9.92
C GLY A 220 -14.87 9.90 -8.63
N PHE A 221 -14.45 10.43 -7.48
CA PHE A 221 -15.06 10.17 -6.18
C PHE A 221 -16.46 10.79 -6.01
N ASN A 222 -16.74 11.88 -6.73
CA ASN A 222 -18.00 12.64 -6.65
C ASN A 222 -19.04 12.18 -7.69
N GLN A 223 -18.70 11.20 -8.53
CA GLN A 223 -19.63 10.62 -9.49
C GLN A 223 -20.48 9.54 -8.85
N GLU A 224 -21.67 9.30 -9.42
CA GLU A 224 -22.55 8.21 -9.02
C GLU A 224 -22.90 7.36 -10.26
N PRO A 225 -22.45 6.09 -10.35
CA PRO A 225 -21.57 5.42 -9.39
C PRO A 225 -20.16 6.02 -9.38
N LYS A 226 -19.43 5.82 -8.26
CA LYS A 226 -18.04 6.28 -8.13
C LYS A 226 -17.14 5.68 -9.19
N ARG A 227 -16.21 6.49 -9.71
CA ARG A 227 -15.26 6.10 -10.77
C ARG A 227 -13.85 6.06 -10.21
N GLY A 228 -13.36 4.87 -9.91
CA GLY A 228 -12.01 4.67 -9.35
C GLY A 228 -11.36 3.36 -9.79
N LEU A 229 -10.21 3.08 -9.21
CA LEU A 229 -9.48 1.82 -9.33
C LEU A 229 -9.13 1.32 -7.92
N ARG A 230 -9.16 0.01 -7.68
CA ARG A 230 -8.55 -0.55 -6.45
C ARG A 230 -7.12 -0.96 -6.78
N ILE A 231 -6.17 -0.18 -6.26
CA ILE A 231 -4.72 -0.35 -6.47
C ILE A 231 -3.93 -0.33 -5.17
N ASP A 232 -4.58 0.01 -4.06
CA ASP A 232 -4.04 -0.05 -2.71
C ASP A 232 -4.64 -1.27 -2.01
N TYR A 233 -3.81 -2.13 -1.45
CA TYR A 233 -4.26 -3.33 -0.74
C TYR A 233 -3.20 -3.87 0.22
N ILE A 234 -3.62 -4.84 1.02
CA ILE A 234 -2.79 -5.54 2.00
C ILE A 234 -2.79 -7.02 1.59
N LEU A 235 -1.64 -7.49 1.11
CA LEU A 235 -1.38 -8.89 0.84
C LEU A 235 -0.83 -9.55 2.09
N VAL A 236 -1.39 -10.69 2.49
CA VAL A 236 -1.01 -11.39 3.71
C VAL A 236 -0.74 -12.86 3.43
N THR A 237 0.23 -13.44 4.14
CA THR A 237 0.46 -14.88 4.13
C THR A 237 -0.70 -15.63 4.76
N LYS A 238 -0.76 -16.95 4.53
CA LYS A 238 -1.80 -17.82 5.11
C LYS A 238 -1.93 -17.67 6.63
N ALA A 239 -0.81 -17.60 7.35
CA ALA A 239 -0.79 -17.47 8.80
C ALA A 239 -1.48 -16.19 9.32
N LEU A 240 -1.41 -15.08 8.57
CA LEU A 240 -2.15 -13.85 8.87
C LEU A 240 -3.57 -13.87 8.29
N ALA A 241 -3.78 -14.46 7.11
CA ALA A 241 -5.09 -14.59 6.49
C ALA A 241 -6.08 -15.34 7.39
N GLU A 242 -5.63 -16.40 8.08
CA GLU A 242 -6.44 -17.16 9.05
C GLU A 242 -6.83 -16.35 10.30
N GLN A 243 -6.12 -15.26 10.58
CA GLN A 243 -6.43 -14.33 11.67
C GLN A 243 -7.28 -13.14 11.22
N ALA A 244 -7.57 -12.99 9.93
CA ALA A 244 -8.28 -11.82 9.42
C ALA A 244 -9.72 -11.76 9.96
N THR A 245 -10.06 -10.66 10.63
CA THR A 245 -11.39 -10.43 11.22
C THR A 245 -12.17 -9.34 10.51
N GLY A 246 -11.52 -8.51 9.70
CA GLY A 246 -12.16 -7.45 8.95
C GLY A 246 -11.21 -6.78 7.96
N ALA A 247 -11.77 -6.08 6.99
CA ALA A 247 -11.04 -5.24 6.06
C ALA A 247 -11.92 -4.10 5.57
N GLY A 248 -11.33 -3.08 4.97
CA GLY A 248 -12.11 -1.99 4.42
C GLY A 248 -11.31 -0.99 3.60
N ILE A 249 -12.05 -0.07 2.99
CA ILE A 249 -11.53 1.09 2.25
C ILE A 249 -12.29 2.32 2.77
N ASP A 250 -11.57 3.27 3.35
CA ASP A 250 -12.15 4.37 4.10
C ASP A 250 -12.56 5.54 3.17
N TYR A 251 -13.81 5.49 2.71
CA TYR A 251 -14.39 6.56 1.90
C TYR A 251 -14.69 7.83 2.70
N ASP A 252 -14.86 7.74 4.02
CA ASP A 252 -15.13 8.91 4.85
C ASP A 252 -13.87 9.78 4.93
N LEU A 253 -12.70 9.17 5.16
CA LEU A 253 -11.40 9.84 5.08
C LEU A 253 -11.11 10.37 3.66
N ARG A 254 -11.49 9.63 2.61
CA ARG A 254 -11.37 10.11 1.22
C ARG A 254 -12.31 11.28 0.93
N GLY A 255 -13.44 11.38 1.63
CA GLY A 255 -14.44 12.43 1.50
C GLY A 255 -14.12 13.73 2.23
N MET A 256 -13.03 13.77 3.02
CA MET A 256 -12.58 14.97 3.72
C MET A 256 -12.22 16.12 2.77
N GLU A 257 -12.09 17.32 3.32
CA GLU A 257 -11.56 18.47 2.57
C GLU A 257 -10.06 18.31 2.27
N ARG A 258 -9.68 18.75 1.06
CA ARG A 258 -8.31 18.65 0.52
C ARG A 258 -7.70 17.25 0.67
N PRO A 259 -8.42 16.18 0.29
CA PRO A 259 -8.01 14.82 0.56
C PRO A 259 -6.88 14.40 -0.40
N SER A 260 -6.13 13.36 -0.04
CA SER A 260 -5.45 12.51 -1.03
C SER A 260 -6.44 12.00 -2.09
N ASP A 261 -5.95 11.68 -3.28
CA ASP A 261 -6.72 10.98 -4.32
C ASP A 261 -6.95 9.52 -3.96
N HIS A 262 -6.19 8.99 -3.01
CA HIS A 262 -6.35 7.66 -2.46
C HIS A 262 -7.22 7.64 -1.19
N ALA A 263 -7.93 6.54 -1.00
CA ALA A 263 -8.64 6.18 0.21
C ALA A 263 -7.79 5.19 1.02
N PRO A 264 -7.61 5.38 2.34
CA PRO A 264 -6.90 4.43 3.18
C PRO A 264 -7.54 3.03 3.12
N THR A 265 -6.71 2.00 3.00
CA THR A 265 -7.15 0.60 3.06
C THR A 265 -6.66 -0.03 4.36
N TRP A 266 -7.48 -0.89 4.96
CA TRP A 266 -7.17 -1.45 6.27
C TRP A 266 -7.55 -2.92 6.39
N SER A 267 -6.92 -3.61 7.33
CA SER A 267 -7.26 -4.99 7.70
C SER A 267 -7.02 -5.23 9.19
N ASP A 268 -7.99 -5.91 9.79
CA ASP A 268 -7.96 -6.32 11.19
C ASP A 268 -7.61 -7.80 11.29
N PHE A 269 -6.80 -8.09 12.31
CA PHE A 269 -6.36 -9.44 12.64
C PHE A 269 -6.61 -9.71 14.13
N ALA A 270 -7.07 -10.90 14.45
CA ALA A 270 -7.21 -11.46 15.80
C ALA A 270 -5.85 -11.77 16.45
N LEU A 271 -4.94 -10.80 16.38
CA LEU A 271 -3.57 -10.88 16.87
C LEU A 271 -3.27 -9.65 17.71
N THR A 272 -2.62 -9.81 18.86
CA THR A 272 -2.19 -8.68 19.69
C THR A 272 -0.68 -8.54 19.58
N LEU A 273 -0.21 -7.31 19.34
CA LEU A 273 1.22 -6.99 19.34
C LEU A 273 1.68 -6.75 20.79
N LYS A 274 2.95 -7.05 21.08
CA LYS A 274 3.53 -6.66 22.36
C LYS A 274 3.51 -5.14 22.48
N PRO A 275 3.26 -4.61 23.69
CA PRO A 275 3.35 -3.18 23.94
C PRO A 275 4.77 -2.66 23.70
#